data_AF-A0A960PUT9-F1
#
_entry.id   AF-A0A960PUT9-F1
#
_cell.length_a   1.000
_cell.length_b   1.000
_cell.length_c   1.000
_cell.angle_alpha   90.00
_cell.angle_beta   90.00
_cell.angle_gamma   90.00
#
_symmetry.space_group_name_H-M   'P 1'
#
loop_
_entity.id
_entity.type
_entity.pdbx_description
1 polymer ?
#
loop_
_entity_poly.entity_id
_entity_poly.type
_entity_poly.pdbx_seq_one_letter_code
_entity_poly.pdbx_strand_id
1 'polypeptide(L)'
;MTDSKIIYTHTDEAPALATASFLPIVAAFAGAAGVTVESRDISLAGRILATFADLLPEDQRTADALAELGELATRPEANIIKLPNISASIPQMKAAIAELQADGYALPDFPDDPATDAERDAQARYDRVKGSAVNPVLREGNSDRRAPRAVKEYARKHPHSMGAWSPTSKTRVATMSAGDFRHNEQSATLPADDVLHIELIGADGSVTVLKEALPVLAGEVVDATFMSRSALQAFLADQVAAAKADGLLFSIHLKATMMKVSDPIMFGYAVRAFFPNVFDEHGALLDELGANPNDGMASVLAAVSELPDSQRTAIEAEVAAAYETGPAIAMVDSDKGITNLHVPSDVIVDASMPAMIRASGQMWNAEGNQQDTLAVIPDSCYSGIYEVVIEDCKEHGAFDPSTMGSVPNVGLMAQKAEEYGSH
;
A
#
# COMPACT_ATOMS: atom_id res chain seq x y z
N MET A 1 -30.53 2.99 -32.32
CA MET A 1 -30.23 2.95 -30.89
C MET A 1 -28.75 2.71 -30.79
N THR A 2 -27.99 3.62 -30.18
CA THR A 2 -26.58 3.37 -29.89
C THR A 2 -26.53 2.18 -28.95
N ASP A 3 -25.87 1.08 -29.35
CA ASP A 3 -25.67 -0.08 -28.49
C ASP A 3 -24.94 0.39 -27.24
N SER A 4 -25.68 0.55 -26.14
CA SER A 4 -25.14 0.95 -24.85
C SER A 4 -24.38 -0.24 -24.29
N LYS A 5 -23.07 -0.09 -24.10
CA LYS A 5 -22.19 -1.12 -23.57
C LYS A 5 -21.75 -0.77 -22.15
N ILE A 6 -21.81 -1.74 -21.24
CA ILE A 6 -21.21 -1.66 -19.92
C ILE A 6 -20.02 -2.61 -19.90
N ILE A 7 -18.86 -2.12 -19.46
CA ILE A 7 -17.73 -2.98 -19.14
C ILE A 7 -17.76 -3.32 -17.65
N TYR A 8 -17.68 -4.61 -17.34
CA TYR A 8 -17.64 -5.14 -15.99
C TYR A 8 -16.27 -5.75 -15.74
N THR A 9 -15.52 -5.26 -14.76
CA THR A 9 -14.16 -5.77 -14.53
C THR A 9 -14.18 -7.13 -13.83
N HIS A 10 -13.49 -8.11 -14.39
CA HIS A 10 -13.06 -9.32 -13.67
C HIS A 10 -11.77 -9.02 -12.93
N THR A 11 -11.73 -9.34 -11.64
CA THR A 11 -10.67 -8.93 -10.70
C THR A 11 -10.21 -10.16 -9.90
N ASP A 12 -9.77 -9.95 -8.67
CA ASP A 12 -9.15 -10.97 -7.83
C ASP A 12 -10.04 -11.37 -6.65
N GLU A 13 -9.69 -12.47 -5.99
CA GLU A 13 -10.17 -12.87 -4.65
C GLU A 13 -11.70 -12.87 -4.50
N ALA A 14 -12.23 -12.33 -3.40
CA ALA A 14 -13.65 -12.35 -3.09
C ALA A 14 -14.53 -11.61 -4.15
N PRO A 15 -14.13 -10.42 -4.67
CA PRO A 15 -14.85 -9.80 -5.78
C PRO A 15 -14.94 -10.66 -7.05
N ALA A 16 -13.91 -11.44 -7.38
CA ALA A 16 -13.95 -12.37 -8.51
C ALA A 16 -14.99 -13.48 -8.31
N LEU A 17 -15.01 -14.08 -7.11
CA LEU A 17 -16.00 -15.10 -6.73
C LEU A 17 -17.43 -14.54 -6.76
N ALA A 18 -17.64 -13.33 -6.23
CA ALA A 18 -18.94 -12.67 -6.27
C ALA A 18 -19.38 -12.37 -7.71
N THR A 19 -18.45 -11.99 -8.58
CA THR A 19 -18.71 -11.73 -10.00
C THR A 19 -19.18 -12.99 -10.72
N ALA A 20 -18.59 -14.15 -10.43
CA ALA A 20 -19.02 -15.42 -11.03
C ALA A 20 -20.51 -15.73 -10.77
N SER A 21 -21.05 -15.32 -9.61
CA SER A 21 -22.47 -15.46 -9.29
C SER A 21 -23.33 -14.31 -9.83
N PHE A 22 -22.85 -13.07 -9.71
CA PHE A 22 -23.69 -11.88 -9.90
C PHE A 22 -23.72 -11.39 -11.34
N LEU A 23 -22.62 -11.52 -12.10
CA LEU A 23 -22.53 -11.03 -13.48
C LEU A 23 -23.58 -11.65 -14.41
N PRO A 24 -23.88 -12.97 -14.36
CA PRO A 24 -24.96 -13.55 -15.17
C PRO A 24 -26.33 -12.91 -14.90
N ILE A 25 -26.61 -12.54 -13.64
CA ILE A 25 -27.85 -11.86 -13.26
C ILE A 25 -27.87 -10.46 -13.86
N VAL A 26 -26.78 -9.68 -13.70
CA VAL A 26 -26.68 -8.33 -14.27
C VAL A 26 -26.86 -8.36 -15.78
N ALA A 27 -26.19 -9.28 -16.48
CA ALA A 27 -26.27 -9.42 -17.93
C ALA A 27 -27.70 -9.76 -18.40
N ALA A 28 -28.41 -10.65 -17.70
CA ALA A 28 -29.78 -11.00 -18.03
C ALA A 28 -30.75 -9.81 -17.91
N PHE A 29 -30.63 -9.03 -16.84
CA PHE A 29 -31.48 -7.84 -16.63
C PHE A 29 -31.12 -6.69 -17.59
N ALA A 30 -29.83 -6.45 -17.81
CA ALA A 30 -29.36 -5.42 -18.75
C ALA A 30 -29.76 -5.75 -20.20
N GLY A 31 -29.66 -7.03 -20.59
CA GLY A 31 -30.06 -7.51 -21.92
C GLY A 31 -31.54 -7.29 -22.22
N ALA A 32 -32.43 -7.36 -21.23
CA ALA A 32 -33.85 -7.03 -21.40
C ALA A 32 -34.09 -5.56 -21.76
N ALA A 33 -33.13 -4.67 -21.49
CA ALA A 33 -33.14 -3.26 -21.87
C ALA A 33 -32.29 -2.97 -23.12
N GLY A 34 -31.74 -3.99 -23.79
CA GLY A 34 -30.84 -3.81 -24.94
C GLY A 34 -29.46 -3.27 -24.58
N VAL A 35 -29.00 -3.48 -23.33
CA VAL A 35 -27.67 -3.07 -22.86
C VAL A 35 -26.76 -4.29 -22.84
N THR A 36 -25.64 -4.22 -23.56
CA THR A 36 -24.63 -5.28 -23.59
C THR A 36 -23.69 -5.12 -22.40
N VAL A 37 -23.41 -6.22 -21.70
CA VAL A 37 -22.42 -6.26 -20.61
C VAL A 37 -21.26 -7.14 -21.05
N GLU A 38 -20.06 -6.56 -21.13
CA GLU A 38 -18.83 -7.28 -21.48
C GLU A 38 -17.87 -7.31 -20.29
N SER A 39 -17.16 -8.42 -20.13
CA SER A 39 -16.11 -8.53 -19.12
C SER A 39 -14.76 -8.05 -19.66
N ARG A 40 -13.95 -7.45 -18.80
CA ARG A 40 -12.51 -7.21 -19.04
C ARG A 40 -11.71 -7.70 -17.85
N ASP A 41 -10.72 -8.56 -18.11
CA ASP A 41 -9.90 -9.16 -17.07
C ASP A 41 -8.73 -8.26 -16.70
N ILE A 42 -8.79 -7.73 -15.49
CA ILE A 42 -7.73 -6.92 -14.88
C ILE A 42 -7.19 -7.59 -13.61
N SER A 43 -7.42 -8.89 -13.45
CA SER A 43 -6.82 -9.69 -12.38
C SER A 43 -5.29 -9.62 -12.43
N LEU A 44 -4.63 -9.94 -11.32
CA LEU A 44 -3.18 -10.01 -11.25
C LEU A 44 -2.63 -11.01 -12.27
N ALA A 45 -3.20 -12.22 -12.33
CA ALA A 45 -2.78 -13.24 -13.28
C ALA A 45 -2.97 -12.78 -14.74
N GLY A 46 -4.15 -12.24 -15.07
CA GLY A 46 -4.43 -11.74 -16.42
C GLY A 46 -3.47 -10.65 -16.89
N ARG A 47 -3.10 -9.73 -15.99
CA ARG A 47 -2.12 -8.66 -16.28
C ARG A 47 -0.68 -9.18 -16.42
N ILE A 48 -0.28 -10.17 -15.62
CA ILE A 48 1.01 -10.85 -15.78
C ILE A 48 1.07 -11.48 -17.19
N LEU A 49 0.07 -12.29 -17.55
CA LEU A 49 0.03 -12.96 -18.85
C LEU A 49 0.06 -11.98 -20.03
N ALA A 50 -0.71 -10.89 -19.95
CA ALA A 50 -0.73 -9.88 -21.00
C ALA A 50 0.63 -9.19 -21.19
N THR A 51 1.36 -8.95 -20.09
CA THR A 51 2.68 -8.28 -20.10
C THR A 51 3.78 -9.15 -20.73
N PHE A 52 3.64 -10.48 -20.65
CA PHE A 52 4.60 -11.45 -21.18
C PHE A 52 4.06 -12.23 -22.39
N ALA A 53 3.00 -11.73 -23.03
CA ALA A 53 2.35 -12.39 -24.16
C ALA A 53 3.33 -12.68 -25.32
N ASP A 54 4.38 -11.87 -25.50
CA ASP A 54 5.45 -12.08 -26.47
C ASP A 54 6.29 -13.35 -26.21
N LEU A 55 6.39 -13.79 -24.95
CA LEU A 55 7.12 -15.00 -24.55
C LEU A 55 6.23 -16.25 -24.56
N LEU A 56 4.91 -16.09 -24.60
CA LEU A 56 3.96 -17.19 -24.52
C LEU A 56 3.56 -17.71 -25.92
N PRO A 57 3.24 -19.02 -26.04
CA PRO A 57 2.56 -19.60 -27.20
C PRO A 57 1.25 -18.87 -27.53
N GLU A 58 0.86 -18.82 -28.81
CA GLU A 58 -0.30 -18.05 -29.28
C GLU A 58 -1.62 -18.40 -28.56
N ASP A 59 -1.80 -19.67 -28.21
CA ASP A 59 -2.96 -20.20 -27.50
C ASP A 59 -2.99 -19.86 -25.99
N GLN A 60 -1.86 -19.41 -25.44
CA GLN A 60 -1.72 -18.94 -24.06
C GLN A 60 -1.72 -17.41 -23.92
N ARG A 61 -1.74 -16.66 -25.04
CA ARG A 61 -1.71 -15.19 -25.01
C ARG A 61 -3.07 -14.62 -24.61
N THR A 62 -3.03 -13.64 -23.73
CA THR A 62 -4.20 -12.83 -23.36
C THR A 62 -4.04 -11.41 -23.89
N ALA A 63 -5.16 -10.77 -24.21
CA ALA A 63 -5.15 -9.36 -24.60
C ALA A 63 -4.85 -8.46 -23.39
N ASP A 64 -4.18 -7.33 -23.62
CA ASP A 64 -3.97 -6.31 -22.59
C ASP A 64 -5.26 -5.50 -22.37
N ALA A 65 -6.15 -6.07 -21.56
CA ALA A 65 -7.42 -5.46 -21.21
C ALA A 65 -7.25 -4.19 -20.36
N LEU A 66 -6.13 -4.02 -19.64
CA LEU A 66 -5.89 -2.80 -18.87
C LEU A 66 -5.56 -1.63 -19.79
N ALA A 67 -4.71 -1.86 -20.81
CA ALA A 67 -4.44 -0.87 -21.85
C ALA A 67 -5.72 -0.49 -22.62
N GLU A 68 -6.53 -1.48 -23.01
CA GLU A 68 -7.82 -1.24 -23.68
C GLU A 68 -8.76 -0.37 -22.81
N LEU A 69 -8.87 -0.69 -21.52
CA LEU A 69 -9.68 0.08 -20.59
C LEU A 69 -9.15 1.50 -20.36
N GLY A 70 -7.83 1.68 -20.36
CA GLY A 70 -7.20 3.00 -20.28
C GLY A 70 -7.56 3.88 -21.47
N GLU A 71 -7.49 3.33 -22.69
CA GLU A 71 -7.97 4.04 -23.88
C GLU A 71 -9.47 4.35 -23.77
N LEU A 72 -10.29 3.37 -23.37
CA LEU A 72 -11.73 3.55 -23.24
C LEU A 72 -12.06 4.67 -22.25
N ALA A 73 -11.38 4.74 -21.11
CA ALA A 73 -11.64 5.74 -20.06
C ALA A 73 -11.49 7.21 -20.54
N THR A 74 -10.74 7.43 -21.61
CA THR A 74 -10.59 8.76 -22.24
C THR A 74 -11.69 9.11 -23.25
N ARG A 75 -12.60 8.17 -23.52
CA ARG A 75 -13.66 8.34 -24.53
C ARG A 75 -15.02 8.59 -23.88
N PRO A 76 -15.87 9.44 -24.49
CA PRO A 76 -17.18 9.79 -23.93
C PRO A 76 -18.16 8.61 -23.84
N GLU A 77 -17.95 7.53 -24.60
CA GLU A 77 -18.74 6.30 -24.52
C GLU A 77 -18.39 5.38 -23.32
N ALA A 78 -17.36 5.71 -22.53
CA ALA A 78 -16.93 4.88 -21.41
C ALA A 78 -18.04 4.68 -20.36
N ASN A 79 -18.34 3.41 -20.09
CA ASN A 79 -19.21 3.02 -18.98
C ASN A 79 -18.63 1.76 -18.32
N ILE A 80 -17.86 1.98 -17.25
CA ILE A 80 -17.02 0.95 -16.62
C ILE A 80 -17.49 0.76 -15.17
N ILE A 81 -17.89 -0.47 -14.84
CA ILE A 81 -18.10 -0.93 -13.46
C ILE A 81 -16.80 -1.57 -12.98
N LYS A 82 -16.08 -0.83 -12.14
CA LYS A 82 -14.79 -1.25 -11.56
C LYS A 82 -14.98 -1.86 -10.17
N LEU A 83 -14.61 -3.12 -10.02
CA LEU A 83 -14.59 -3.86 -8.74
C LEU A 83 -13.21 -3.73 -8.07
N PRO A 84 -13.07 -3.96 -6.75
CA PRO A 84 -11.76 -4.00 -6.10
C PRO A 84 -10.84 -5.07 -6.72
N ASN A 85 -9.55 -4.76 -6.86
CA ASN A 85 -8.52 -5.64 -7.40
C ASN A 85 -7.25 -5.55 -6.55
N ILE A 86 -6.37 -6.54 -6.67
CA ILE A 86 -5.08 -6.58 -5.95
C ILE A 86 -4.15 -5.48 -6.46
N SER A 87 -3.56 -4.72 -5.53
CA SER A 87 -2.34 -3.93 -5.75
C SER A 87 -1.17 -4.73 -5.20
N ALA A 88 -0.52 -5.52 -6.05
CA ALA A 88 0.28 -6.66 -5.61
C ALA A 88 1.58 -6.25 -4.89
N SER A 89 1.83 -6.82 -3.72
CA SER A 89 3.15 -6.83 -3.09
C SER A 89 4.09 -7.83 -3.80
N ILE A 90 5.40 -7.75 -3.54
CA ILE A 90 6.37 -8.70 -4.12
C ILE A 90 6.03 -10.16 -3.76
N PRO A 91 5.68 -10.51 -2.50
CA PRO A 91 5.25 -11.87 -2.19
C PRO A 91 4.02 -12.34 -3.00
N GLN A 92 3.03 -11.47 -3.20
CA GLN A 92 1.86 -11.79 -4.02
C GLN A 92 2.22 -11.97 -5.50
N MET A 93 3.15 -11.16 -6.03
CA MET A 93 3.69 -11.34 -7.38
C MET A 93 4.33 -12.72 -7.53
N LYS A 94 5.25 -13.10 -6.63
CA LYS A 94 5.94 -14.39 -6.66
C LYS A 94 4.95 -15.56 -6.57
N ALA A 95 3.95 -15.48 -5.69
CA ALA A 95 2.92 -16.50 -5.57
C ALA A 95 2.11 -16.67 -6.86
N ALA A 96 1.67 -15.56 -7.48
CA ALA A 96 0.92 -15.61 -8.74
C ALA A 96 1.76 -16.14 -9.91
N ILE A 97 3.05 -15.78 -9.98
CA ILE A 97 3.98 -16.30 -10.99
C ILE A 97 4.15 -17.81 -10.81
N ALA A 98 4.39 -18.28 -9.58
CA ALA A 98 4.55 -19.70 -9.28
C ALA A 98 3.28 -20.52 -9.61
N GLU A 99 2.09 -19.97 -9.32
CA GLU A 99 0.82 -20.59 -9.70
C GLU A 99 0.67 -20.71 -11.22
N LEU A 100 0.94 -19.63 -11.98
CA LEU A 100 0.90 -19.64 -13.44
C LEU A 100 1.94 -20.60 -14.05
N GLN A 101 3.15 -20.66 -13.48
CA GLN A 101 4.18 -21.61 -13.92
C GLN A 101 3.74 -23.07 -13.70
N ALA A 102 3.09 -23.35 -12.56
CA ALA A 102 2.53 -24.68 -12.28
C ALA A 102 1.42 -25.05 -13.27
N ASP A 103 0.67 -24.06 -13.76
CA ASP A 103 -0.36 -24.22 -14.80
C ASP A 103 0.21 -24.29 -16.24
N GLY A 104 1.54 -24.21 -16.40
CA GLY A 104 2.22 -24.44 -17.67
C GLY A 104 2.51 -23.18 -18.50
N TYR A 105 2.42 -21.99 -17.90
CA TYR A 105 2.89 -20.74 -18.52
C TYR A 105 4.40 -20.57 -18.29
N ALA A 106 5.18 -20.52 -19.37
CA ALA A 106 6.64 -20.41 -19.30
C ALA A 106 7.11 -18.97 -19.00
N LEU A 107 6.72 -18.44 -17.84
CA LEU A 107 7.05 -17.11 -17.36
C LEU A 107 8.42 -17.10 -16.64
N PRO A 108 9.21 -16.02 -16.78
CA PRO A 108 10.42 -15.85 -15.98
C PRO A 108 10.06 -15.64 -14.50
N ASP A 109 10.93 -16.11 -13.60
CA ASP A 109 10.80 -15.81 -12.17
C ASP A 109 10.90 -14.31 -11.89
N PHE A 110 10.40 -13.85 -10.74
CA PHE A 110 10.61 -12.49 -10.29
C PHE A 110 12.05 -12.34 -9.73
N PRO A 111 12.93 -11.55 -10.36
CA PRO A 111 14.30 -11.40 -9.89
C PRO A 111 14.38 -10.36 -8.76
N ASP A 112 14.87 -10.77 -7.60
CA ASP A 112 15.10 -9.88 -6.47
C ASP A 112 16.30 -8.96 -6.71
N ASP A 113 17.40 -9.52 -7.23
CA ASP A 113 18.62 -8.79 -7.61
C ASP A 113 19.04 -9.16 -9.05
N PRO A 114 18.61 -8.38 -10.05
CA PRO A 114 18.78 -8.75 -11.46
C PRO A 114 20.22 -8.52 -11.95
N ALA A 115 20.94 -9.61 -12.22
CA ALA A 115 22.33 -9.58 -12.70
C ALA A 115 22.43 -9.52 -14.23
N THR A 116 21.44 -10.05 -14.95
CA THR A 116 21.43 -10.17 -16.42
C THR A 116 20.44 -9.21 -17.10
N ASP A 117 20.62 -8.97 -18.40
CA ASP A 117 19.69 -8.13 -19.16
C ASP A 117 18.28 -8.72 -19.21
N ALA A 118 18.17 -10.05 -19.24
CA ALA A 118 16.89 -10.76 -19.22
C ALA A 118 16.17 -10.59 -17.87
N GLU A 119 16.90 -10.66 -16.76
CA GLU A 119 16.34 -10.40 -15.42
C GLU A 119 15.94 -8.94 -15.28
N ARG A 120 16.75 -7.99 -15.78
CA ARG A 120 16.39 -6.56 -15.78
C ARG A 120 15.12 -6.28 -16.60
N ASP A 121 14.97 -6.91 -17.77
CA ASP A 121 13.75 -6.79 -18.58
C ASP A 121 12.54 -7.39 -17.86
N ALA A 122 12.67 -8.59 -17.29
CA ALA A 122 11.61 -9.26 -16.54
C ALA A 122 11.17 -8.42 -15.33
N GLN A 123 12.13 -7.89 -14.55
CA GLN A 123 11.85 -7.01 -13.41
C GLN A 123 11.08 -5.76 -13.86
N ALA A 124 11.58 -5.06 -14.89
CA ALA A 124 10.96 -3.85 -15.39
C ALA A 124 9.52 -4.08 -15.87
N ARG A 125 9.23 -5.26 -16.44
CA ARG A 125 7.88 -5.68 -16.82
C ARG A 125 7.00 -5.97 -15.60
N TYR A 126 7.47 -6.77 -14.65
CA TYR A 126 6.73 -7.05 -13.41
C TYR A 126 6.48 -5.78 -12.57
N ASP A 127 7.38 -4.81 -12.61
CA ASP A 127 7.26 -3.53 -11.91
C ASP A 127 6.12 -2.64 -12.43
N ARG A 128 5.68 -2.87 -13.67
CA ARG A 128 4.48 -2.25 -14.27
C ARG A 128 3.19 -2.94 -13.80
N VAL A 129 3.29 -4.18 -13.34
CA VAL A 129 2.16 -5.00 -12.89
C VAL A 129 1.96 -4.91 -11.37
N LYS A 130 3.05 -4.85 -10.59
CA LYS A 130 3.00 -4.78 -9.12
C LYS A 130 2.50 -3.43 -8.62
N GLY A 131 2.05 -3.39 -7.36
CA GLY A 131 1.49 -2.20 -6.74
C GLY A 131 0.18 -1.73 -7.39
N SER A 132 -0.16 -0.44 -7.24
CA SER A 132 -1.42 0.10 -7.76
C SER A 132 -1.36 0.39 -9.26
N ALA A 133 -1.26 -0.65 -10.10
CA ALA A 133 -1.15 -0.50 -11.55
C ALA A 133 -2.47 -0.11 -12.26
N VAL A 134 -3.62 -0.52 -11.71
CA VAL A 134 -4.92 -0.36 -12.39
C VAL A 134 -5.54 1.02 -12.18
N ASN A 135 -5.60 1.50 -10.93
CA ASN A 135 -6.30 2.75 -10.61
C ASN A 135 -5.74 3.97 -11.37
N PRO A 136 -4.41 4.16 -11.50
CA PRO A 136 -3.82 5.28 -12.23
C PRO A 136 -4.14 5.29 -13.73
N VAL A 137 -4.59 4.15 -14.29
CA VAL A 137 -4.98 4.03 -15.71
C VAL A 137 -6.46 4.34 -15.91
N LEU A 138 -7.32 3.99 -14.95
CA LEU A 138 -8.78 4.13 -15.09
C LEU A 138 -9.33 5.45 -14.54
N ARG A 139 -8.57 6.17 -13.71
CA ARG A 139 -9.01 7.40 -13.04
C ARG A 139 -8.74 8.64 -13.91
N GLU A 140 -9.42 8.73 -15.04
CA GLU A 140 -9.40 9.89 -15.95
C GLU A 140 -10.41 10.99 -15.53
N GLY A 141 -10.72 11.05 -14.24
CA GLY A 141 -11.65 12.02 -13.65
C GLY A 141 -11.51 12.05 -12.13
N ASN A 142 -12.10 13.07 -11.52
CA ASN A 142 -12.08 13.26 -10.07
C ASN A 142 -13.09 12.35 -9.35
N SER A 143 -12.95 12.24 -8.03
CA SER A 143 -13.76 11.34 -7.20
C SER A 143 -14.99 12.06 -6.63
N ASP A 144 -16.20 11.54 -6.87
CA ASP A 144 -17.37 11.77 -5.99
C ASP A 144 -17.58 10.51 -5.15
N ARG A 145 -17.25 10.59 -3.86
CA ARG A 145 -17.41 9.46 -2.94
C ARG A 145 -18.28 9.84 -1.76
N ARG A 146 -19.41 9.13 -1.63
CA ARG A 146 -20.41 9.38 -0.59
C ARG A 146 -21.23 8.13 -0.29
N ALA A 147 -21.66 8.00 0.96
CA ALA A 147 -22.62 6.97 1.36
C ALA A 147 -24.02 7.32 0.80
N PRO A 148 -24.69 6.41 0.06
CA PRO A 148 -26.08 6.63 -0.36
C PRO A 148 -27.01 6.80 0.85
N ARG A 149 -28.05 7.63 0.70
CA ARG A 149 -29.04 7.90 1.78
C ARG A 149 -29.62 6.62 2.36
N ALA A 150 -29.98 5.64 1.52
CA ALA A 150 -30.54 4.37 1.96
C ALA A 150 -29.57 3.59 2.88
N VAL A 151 -28.27 3.60 2.56
CA VAL A 151 -27.23 2.97 3.39
C VAL A 151 -27.06 3.72 4.71
N LYS A 152 -27.08 5.06 4.69
CA LYS A 152 -27.00 5.88 5.92
C LYS A 152 -28.21 5.66 6.83
N GLU A 153 -29.41 5.61 6.28
CA GLU A 153 -30.64 5.32 7.03
C GLU A 153 -30.64 3.90 7.61
N TYR A 154 -30.11 2.93 6.86
CA TYR A 154 -29.91 1.58 7.36
C TYR A 154 -28.94 1.56 8.55
N ALA A 155 -27.78 2.22 8.44
CA ALA A 155 -26.80 2.33 9.52
C ALA A 155 -27.37 3.02 10.77
N ARG A 156 -28.29 3.99 10.61
CA ARG A 156 -28.96 4.62 11.75
C ARG A 156 -29.92 3.67 12.48
N LYS A 157 -30.65 2.84 11.71
CA LYS A 157 -31.59 1.85 12.24
C LYS A 157 -30.90 0.60 12.80
N HIS A 158 -29.72 0.29 12.28
CA HIS A 158 -28.90 -0.85 12.65
C HIS A 158 -27.47 -0.39 12.94
N PRO A 159 -27.23 0.33 14.06
CA PRO A 159 -25.90 0.82 14.41
C PRO A 159 -24.92 -0.35 14.53
N HIS A 160 -23.79 -0.22 13.86
CA HIS A 160 -22.67 -1.16 14.01
C HIS A 160 -21.93 -0.87 15.33
N SER A 161 -21.15 -1.84 15.79
CA SER A 161 -20.35 -1.69 17.01
C SER A 161 -19.35 -0.54 16.87
N MET A 162 -19.26 0.27 17.93
CA MET A 162 -18.25 1.31 18.13
C MET A 162 -17.64 1.07 19.52
N GLY A 163 -16.32 0.89 19.58
CA GLY A 163 -15.60 0.70 20.83
C GLY A 163 -15.66 1.96 21.70
N ALA A 164 -15.88 1.79 23.01
CA ALA A 164 -15.99 2.92 23.92
C ALA A 164 -14.63 3.58 24.11
N TRP A 165 -14.58 4.91 23.99
CA TRP A 165 -13.36 5.68 24.23
C TRP A 165 -13.24 6.11 25.68
N SER A 166 -12.03 6.00 26.23
CA SER A 166 -11.68 6.52 27.54
C SER A 166 -10.98 7.88 27.41
N PRO A 167 -11.34 8.90 28.19
CA PRO A 167 -10.61 10.16 28.23
C PRO A 167 -9.18 10.02 28.77
N THR A 168 -8.85 8.88 29.39
CA THR A 168 -7.50 8.56 29.85
C THR A 168 -6.75 7.62 28.90
N SER A 169 -7.28 7.38 27.69
CA SER A 169 -6.55 6.60 26.68
C SER A 169 -5.22 7.27 26.37
N LYS A 170 -4.16 6.46 26.33
CA LYS A 170 -2.81 6.89 25.99
C LYS A 170 -2.51 6.78 24.50
N THR A 171 -3.43 6.23 23.71
CA THR A 171 -3.29 6.10 22.26
C THR A 171 -3.07 7.46 21.63
N ARG A 172 -2.08 7.55 20.73
CA ARG A 172 -1.77 8.79 20.00
C ARG A 172 -1.02 8.47 18.71
N VAL A 173 -1.04 9.39 17.76
CA VAL A 173 -0.20 9.37 16.58
C VAL A 173 1.19 9.93 16.93
N ALA A 174 2.23 9.27 16.42
CA ALA A 174 3.57 9.82 16.40
C ALA A 174 3.98 10.14 14.96
N THR A 175 4.49 11.35 14.75
CA THR A 175 4.91 11.85 13.42
C THR A 175 6.15 12.74 13.56
N MET A 176 6.91 12.89 12.49
CA MET A 176 8.11 13.72 12.47
C MET A 176 7.76 15.20 12.57
N SER A 177 8.62 15.98 13.22
CA SER A 177 8.46 17.44 13.40
C SER A 177 9.38 18.27 12.51
N ALA A 178 10.28 17.62 11.76
CA ALA A 178 11.16 18.21 10.76
C ALA A 178 11.80 17.09 9.92
N GLY A 179 12.29 17.45 8.73
CA GLY A 179 13.06 16.54 7.89
C GLY A 179 12.25 15.44 7.19
N ASP A 180 10.92 15.51 7.25
CA ASP A 180 10.01 14.67 6.46
C ASP A 180 9.65 15.34 5.12
N PHE A 181 8.72 14.74 4.37
CA PHE A 181 8.33 15.30 3.08
C PHE A 181 7.61 16.64 3.26
N ARG A 182 6.69 16.74 4.22
CA ARG A 182 5.96 17.99 4.47
C ARG A 182 6.88 19.18 4.72
N HIS A 183 7.88 19.01 5.58
CA HIS A 183 8.73 20.13 6.01
C HIS A 183 9.79 20.52 4.97
N ASN A 184 10.10 19.63 4.03
CA ASN A 184 11.09 19.85 2.97
C ASN A 184 10.49 20.20 1.61
N GLU A 185 9.17 20.27 1.49
CA GLU A 185 8.47 20.51 0.23
C GLU A 185 8.76 21.89 -0.36
N GLN A 186 8.97 21.90 -1.67
CA GLN A 186 8.97 23.09 -2.51
C GLN A 186 8.02 22.86 -3.68
N SER A 187 7.30 23.91 -4.08
CA SER A 187 6.28 23.85 -5.13
C SER A 187 6.49 24.95 -6.16
N ALA A 188 6.21 24.63 -7.43
CA ALA A 188 6.21 25.58 -8.52
C ALA A 188 5.02 25.35 -9.46
N THR A 189 4.42 26.43 -9.95
CA THR A 189 3.44 26.39 -11.05
C THR A 189 4.11 26.80 -12.35
N LEU A 190 4.04 25.94 -13.35
CA LEU A 190 4.77 26.11 -14.61
C LEU A 190 4.02 27.12 -15.50
N PRO A 191 4.70 28.12 -16.08
CA PRO A 191 4.03 29.18 -16.86
C PRO A 191 3.69 28.76 -18.30
N ALA A 192 4.32 27.71 -18.80
CA ALA A 192 4.19 27.22 -20.17
C ALA A 192 4.53 25.72 -20.22
N ASP A 193 4.18 25.07 -21.33
CA ASP A 193 4.62 23.71 -21.61
C ASP A 193 6.16 23.66 -21.63
N ASP A 194 6.75 22.68 -20.95
CA ASP A 194 8.20 22.51 -20.84
C ASP A 194 8.56 21.02 -20.63
N VAL A 195 9.86 20.70 -20.59
CA VAL A 195 10.37 19.38 -20.22
C VAL A 195 11.39 19.56 -19.10
N LEU A 196 11.01 19.15 -17.89
CA LEU A 196 11.88 19.20 -16.73
C LEU A 196 12.92 18.08 -16.76
N HIS A 197 14.08 18.37 -16.17
CA HIS A 197 15.18 17.44 -15.97
C HIS A 197 15.47 17.30 -14.46
N ILE A 198 15.65 16.07 -13.96
CA ILE A 198 15.95 15.82 -12.55
C ILE A 198 17.37 15.26 -12.43
N GLU A 199 18.24 16.01 -11.75
CA GLU A 199 19.65 15.67 -11.55
C GLU A 199 20.02 15.70 -10.06
N LEU A 200 20.95 14.82 -9.68
CA LEU A 200 21.66 14.89 -8.41
C LEU A 200 23.08 15.40 -8.67
N ILE A 201 23.42 16.55 -8.07
CA ILE A 201 24.78 17.08 -8.07
C ILE A 201 25.48 16.60 -6.79
N GLY A 202 26.47 15.73 -6.94
CA GLY A 202 27.30 15.19 -5.87
C GLY A 202 28.16 16.27 -5.19
N ALA A 203 28.61 15.99 -3.96
CA ALA A 203 29.48 16.89 -3.22
C ALA A 203 30.86 17.10 -3.90
N ASP A 204 31.25 16.18 -4.79
CA ASP A 204 32.43 16.25 -5.64
C ASP A 204 32.19 16.97 -6.98
N GLY A 205 30.96 17.43 -7.23
CA GLY A 205 30.52 18.06 -8.47
C GLY A 205 30.12 17.09 -9.58
N SER A 206 30.12 15.77 -9.34
CA SER A 206 29.57 14.80 -10.29
C SER A 206 28.08 15.03 -10.49
N VAL A 207 27.59 14.82 -11.71
CA VAL A 207 26.16 14.97 -12.04
C VAL A 207 25.61 13.60 -12.41
N THR A 208 24.60 13.16 -11.66
CA THR A 208 23.84 11.94 -11.94
C THR A 208 22.45 12.33 -12.40
N VAL A 209 22.09 11.97 -13.63
CA VAL A 209 20.74 12.14 -14.14
C VAL A 209 19.83 11.11 -13.47
N LEU A 210 18.82 11.58 -12.73
CA LEU A 210 17.78 10.74 -12.12
C LEU A 210 16.61 10.56 -13.07
N LYS A 211 16.24 11.60 -13.83
CA LYS A 211 15.19 11.55 -14.84
C LYS A 211 15.47 12.53 -15.97
N GLU A 212 15.72 11.98 -17.16
CA GLU A 212 16.09 12.73 -18.38
C GLU A 212 15.00 13.69 -18.86
N ALA A 213 13.74 13.27 -18.82
CA ALA A 213 12.62 14.06 -19.32
C ALA A 213 11.36 13.84 -18.49
N LEU A 214 10.79 14.94 -18.01
CA LEU A 214 9.47 15.03 -17.41
C LEU A 214 8.69 16.15 -18.13
N PRO A 215 7.90 15.81 -19.16
CA PRO A 215 7.04 16.78 -19.82
C PRO A 215 6.03 17.37 -18.82
N VAL A 216 5.85 18.68 -18.89
CA VAL A 216 4.91 19.43 -18.06
C VAL A 216 4.11 20.41 -18.92
N LEU A 217 2.91 20.75 -18.46
CA LEU A 217 1.97 21.63 -19.13
C LEU A 217 1.99 23.05 -18.56
N ALA A 218 1.56 24.01 -19.36
CA ALA A 218 1.22 25.34 -18.88
C ALA A 218 0.17 25.27 -17.75
N GLY A 219 0.51 25.80 -16.59
CA GLY A 219 -0.33 25.82 -15.39
C GLY A 219 -0.24 24.56 -14.52
N GLU A 220 0.59 23.58 -14.90
CA GLU A 220 0.84 22.40 -14.06
C GLU A 220 1.56 22.79 -12.77
N VAL A 221 1.24 22.11 -11.67
CA VAL A 221 1.91 22.27 -10.38
C VAL A 221 2.87 21.09 -10.22
N VAL A 222 4.13 21.39 -9.92
CA VAL A 222 5.16 20.39 -9.66
C VAL A 222 5.80 20.68 -8.32
N ASP A 223 5.84 19.64 -7.49
CA ASP A 223 6.40 19.68 -6.15
C ASP A 223 7.64 18.79 -6.07
N ALA A 224 8.61 19.22 -5.28
CA ALA A 224 9.82 18.46 -4.98
C ALA A 224 10.04 18.46 -3.46
N THR A 225 10.33 17.27 -2.93
CA THR A 225 10.53 17.07 -1.50
C THR A 225 11.47 15.89 -1.23
N PHE A 226 11.91 15.71 0.02
CA PHE A 226 12.70 14.56 0.43
C PHE A 226 12.47 14.19 1.90
N MET A 227 12.62 12.91 2.21
CA MET A 227 12.66 12.37 3.57
C MET A 227 14.12 12.23 4.01
N SER A 228 14.52 12.94 5.07
CA SER A 228 15.85 12.83 5.63
C SER A 228 16.02 11.49 6.34
N ARG A 229 16.89 10.62 5.80
CA ARG A 229 17.24 9.33 6.40
C ARG A 229 17.63 9.46 7.87
N SER A 230 18.52 10.40 8.20
CA SER A 230 19.02 10.55 9.58
C SER A 230 17.93 10.99 10.54
N ALA A 231 17.04 11.90 10.10
CA ALA A 231 15.90 12.33 10.90
C ALA A 231 14.89 11.19 11.11
N LEU A 232 14.59 10.41 10.07
CA LEU A 232 13.70 9.25 10.15
C LEU A 232 14.24 8.18 11.10
N GLN A 233 15.53 7.84 11.01
CA GLN A 233 16.15 6.84 11.90
C GLN A 233 16.11 7.28 13.37
N ALA A 234 16.44 8.54 13.64
CA ALA A 234 16.36 9.10 15.00
C ALA A 234 14.93 9.08 15.52
N PHE A 235 13.98 9.57 14.72
CA PHE A 235 12.56 9.57 15.07
C PHE A 235 12.04 8.17 15.42
N LEU A 236 12.31 7.17 14.57
CA LEU A 236 11.84 5.80 14.78
C LEU A 236 12.44 5.16 16.04
N ALA A 237 13.74 5.36 16.28
CA ALA A 237 14.39 4.89 17.51
C ALA A 237 13.75 5.52 18.76
N ASP A 238 13.49 6.83 18.71
CA ASP A 238 12.81 7.55 19.80
C ASP A 238 11.38 7.03 20.01
N GLN A 239 10.64 6.70 18.94
CA GLN A 239 9.27 6.19 19.05
C GLN A 239 9.22 4.76 19.61
N VAL A 240 10.17 3.89 19.24
CA VAL A 240 10.29 2.55 19.85
C VAL A 240 10.55 2.69 21.36
N ALA A 241 11.45 3.58 21.76
CA ALA A 241 11.74 3.86 23.17
C ALA A 241 10.54 4.46 23.91
N ALA A 242 9.82 5.41 23.28
CA ALA A 242 8.64 6.05 23.85
C ALA A 242 7.48 5.06 24.05
N ALA A 243 7.20 4.19 23.06
CA ALA A 243 6.20 3.14 23.19
C ALA A 243 6.48 2.24 24.40
N LYS A 244 7.75 1.87 24.61
CA LYS A 244 8.17 1.04 25.74
C LYS A 244 7.99 1.77 27.07
N ALA A 245 8.45 3.02 27.14
CA ALA A 245 8.36 3.84 28.36
C ALA A 245 6.91 4.06 28.80
N ASP A 246 5.99 4.23 27.84
CA ASP A 246 4.58 4.50 28.12
C ASP A 246 3.72 3.24 28.31
N GLY A 247 4.26 2.06 27.99
CA GLY A 247 3.56 0.78 28.00
C GLY A 247 2.54 0.63 26.87
N LEU A 248 2.83 1.21 25.70
CA LEU A 248 1.98 1.20 24.52
C LEU A 248 2.43 0.15 23.51
N LEU A 249 1.48 -0.35 22.71
CA LEU A 249 1.83 -1.10 21.50
C LEU A 249 2.51 -0.16 20.51
N PHE A 250 3.70 -0.52 20.02
CA PHE A 250 4.27 0.08 18.83
C PHE A 250 3.50 -0.40 17.61
N SER A 251 3.02 0.53 16.78
CA SER A 251 2.46 0.22 15.47
C SER A 251 2.97 1.21 14.42
N ILE A 252 3.12 0.74 13.19
CA ILE A 252 3.48 1.55 12.03
C ILE A 252 2.40 1.43 10.95
N HIS A 253 1.99 2.59 10.44
CA HIS A 253 0.89 2.72 9.50
C HIS A 253 1.38 3.43 8.23
N LEU A 254 1.56 2.66 7.15
CA LEU A 254 2.07 3.12 5.86
C LEU A 254 1.15 2.64 4.72
N LYS A 255 1.49 2.97 3.47
CA LYS A 255 0.75 2.55 2.27
C LYS A 255 1.66 1.87 1.24
N ALA A 256 2.46 0.90 1.70
CA ALA A 256 3.55 0.28 0.95
C ALA A 256 3.20 -0.32 -0.43
N THR A 257 1.95 -0.78 -0.63
CA THR A 257 1.52 -1.30 -1.94
C THR A 257 1.21 -0.22 -2.97
N MET A 258 0.74 0.95 -2.51
CA MET A 258 0.46 2.10 -3.36
C MET A 258 1.75 2.90 -3.57
N MET A 259 2.38 3.31 -2.47
CA MET A 259 3.64 4.04 -2.45
C MET A 259 4.83 3.09 -2.62
N LYS A 260 4.90 2.43 -3.78
CA LYS A 260 5.75 1.27 -4.06
C LYS A 260 7.27 1.48 -3.95
N VAL A 261 7.72 2.73 -3.80
CA VAL A 261 9.13 3.11 -3.64
C VAL A 261 9.40 3.64 -2.23
N SER A 262 8.74 4.73 -1.82
CA SER A 262 9.02 5.42 -0.56
C SER A 262 8.69 4.59 0.68
N ASP A 263 7.52 3.97 0.72
CA ASP A 263 6.98 3.39 1.93
C ASP A 263 7.65 2.07 2.33
N PRO A 264 8.00 1.15 1.40
CA PRO A 264 8.84 0.00 1.74
C PRO A 264 10.19 0.40 2.35
N ILE A 265 10.80 1.50 1.89
CA ILE A 265 12.05 2.01 2.47
C ILE A 265 11.81 2.50 3.91
N MET A 266 10.76 3.30 4.13
CA MET A 266 10.39 3.76 5.48
C MET A 266 10.05 2.59 6.42
N PHE A 267 9.35 1.58 5.92
CA PHE A 267 9.04 0.35 6.65
C PHE A 267 10.32 -0.39 7.05
N GLY A 268 11.26 -0.55 6.13
CA GLY A 268 12.55 -1.18 6.43
C GLY A 268 13.38 -0.42 7.47
N TYR A 269 13.26 0.91 7.56
CA TYR A 269 13.88 1.65 8.67
C TYR A 269 13.17 1.39 10.00
N ALA A 270 11.84 1.18 10.00
CA ALA A 270 11.11 0.82 11.21
C ALA A 270 11.45 -0.59 11.70
N VAL A 271 11.62 -1.55 10.78
CA VAL A 271 12.14 -2.89 11.09
C VAL A 271 13.50 -2.78 11.77
N ARG A 272 14.44 -2.03 11.18
CA ARG A 272 15.78 -1.84 11.76
C ARG A 272 15.75 -1.13 13.12
N ALA A 273 14.87 -0.15 13.30
CA ALA A 273 14.72 0.56 14.57
C ALA A 273 14.16 -0.33 15.68
N PHE A 274 13.30 -1.30 15.35
CA PHE A 274 12.73 -2.24 16.33
C PHE A 274 13.72 -3.37 16.70
N PHE A 275 14.54 -3.82 15.74
CA PHE A 275 15.52 -4.90 15.93
C PHE A 275 16.98 -4.43 15.78
N PRO A 276 17.44 -3.40 16.52
CA PRO A 276 18.74 -2.79 16.27
C PRO A 276 19.90 -3.79 16.35
N ASN A 277 19.95 -4.64 17.39
CA ASN A 277 21.01 -5.64 17.56
C ASN A 277 21.10 -6.63 16.39
N VAL A 278 19.96 -7.05 15.83
CA VAL A 278 19.92 -7.99 14.70
C VAL A 278 20.68 -7.40 13.51
N PHE A 279 20.46 -6.12 13.20
CA PHE A 279 21.10 -5.47 12.05
C PHE A 279 22.50 -4.92 12.37
N ASP A 280 22.76 -4.51 13.61
CA ASP A 280 24.08 -4.02 14.02
C ASP A 280 25.11 -5.17 14.11
N GLU A 281 24.70 -6.35 14.59
CA GLU A 281 25.59 -7.49 14.77
C GLU A 281 25.63 -8.43 13.55
N HIS A 282 24.51 -8.56 12.82
CA HIS A 282 24.39 -9.52 11.71
C HIS A 282 24.12 -8.87 10.35
N GLY A 283 24.10 -7.54 10.24
CA GLY A 283 23.73 -6.83 9.01
C GLY A 283 24.49 -7.28 7.76
N ALA A 284 25.81 -7.43 7.84
CA ALA A 284 26.60 -7.90 6.70
C ALA A 284 26.22 -9.31 6.24
N LEU A 285 25.95 -10.22 7.18
CA LEU A 285 25.50 -11.58 6.86
C LEU A 285 24.09 -11.56 6.27
N LEU A 286 23.19 -10.74 6.82
CA LEU A 286 21.84 -10.57 6.30
C LEU A 286 21.85 -10.01 4.87
N ASP A 287 22.70 -9.02 4.58
CA ASP A 287 22.88 -8.47 3.25
C ASP A 287 23.42 -9.54 2.27
N GLU A 288 24.39 -10.36 2.67
CA GLU A 288 24.92 -11.48 1.87
C GLU A 288 23.86 -12.54 1.54
N LEU A 289 22.88 -12.74 2.42
CA LEU A 289 21.76 -13.66 2.21
C LEU A 289 20.62 -13.06 1.37
N GLY A 290 20.72 -11.77 1.02
CA GLY A 290 19.63 -11.05 0.37
C GLY A 290 18.43 -10.78 1.28
N ALA A 291 18.63 -10.79 2.61
CA ALA A 291 17.57 -10.48 3.56
C ALA A 291 17.18 -8.99 3.45
N ASN A 292 16.00 -8.72 2.90
CA ASN A 292 15.54 -7.35 2.69
C ASN A 292 14.49 -6.93 3.74
N PRO A 293 14.84 -6.14 4.76
CA PRO A 293 13.88 -5.63 5.73
C PRO A 293 12.86 -4.64 5.15
N ASN A 294 13.06 -4.11 3.94
CA ASN A 294 12.03 -3.34 3.26
C ASN A 294 10.83 -4.22 2.87
N ASP A 295 11.05 -5.53 2.74
CA ASP A 295 10.02 -6.56 2.54
C ASP A 295 9.51 -7.16 3.88
N GLY A 296 10.01 -6.65 5.01
CA GLY A 296 9.60 -6.99 6.37
C GLY A 296 10.32 -8.19 7.00
N MET A 297 9.99 -8.46 8.26
CA MET A 297 10.63 -9.51 9.04
C MET A 297 10.37 -10.91 8.48
N ALA A 298 9.28 -11.14 7.75
CA ALA A 298 9.05 -12.41 7.08
C ALA A 298 10.16 -12.73 6.05
N SER A 299 10.59 -11.71 5.29
CA SER A 299 11.71 -11.84 4.34
C SER A 299 13.03 -12.13 5.06
N VAL A 300 13.31 -11.39 6.14
CA VAL A 300 14.51 -11.59 6.96
C VAL A 300 14.54 -13.00 7.56
N LEU A 301 13.45 -13.46 8.15
CA LEU A 301 13.35 -14.78 8.79
C LEU A 301 13.44 -15.92 7.75
N ALA A 302 12.89 -15.73 6.55
CA ALA A 302 13.03 -16.70 5.47
C ALA A 302 14.50 -16.85 5.05
N ALA A 303 15.22 -15.75 4.82
CA ALA A 303 16.65 -15.78 4.51
C ALA A 303 17.48 -16.43 5.64
N VAL A 304 17.15 -16.13 6.90
CA VAL A 304 17.81 -16.70 8.08
C VAL A 304 17.55 -18.20 8.22
N SER A 305 16.44 -18.73 7.72
CA SER A 305 16.12 -20.17 7.81
C SER A 305 17.05 -21.06 6.98
N GLU A 306 17.71 -20.50 5.95
CA GLU A 306 18.67 -21.19 5.10
C GLU A 306 20.08 -21.30 5.74
N LEU A 307 20.29 -20.66 6.90
CA LEU A 307 21.58 -20.69 7.59
C LEU A 307 21.82 -22.00 8.38
N PRO A 308 23.10 -22.34 8.61
CA PRO A 308 23.48 -23.36 9.58
C PRO A 308 22.90 -23.06 10.97
N ASP A 309 22.51 -24.12 11.70
CA ASP A 309 21.82 -24.02 12.98
C ASP A 309 22.48 -23.07 13.99
N SER A 310 23.81 -23.02 14.06
CA SER A 310 24.52 -22.14 15.00
C SER A 310 24.37 -20.65 14.69
N GLN A 311 24.35 -20.27 13.40
CA GLN A 311 24.13 -18.88 12.98
C GLN A 311 22.64 -18.52 13.05
N ARG A 312 21.76 -19.44 12.61
CA ARG A 312 20.30 -19.26 12.70
C ARG A 312 19.85 -19.01 14.13
N THR A 313 20.27 -19.87 15.06
CA THR A 313 19.87 -19.77 16.49
C THR A 313 20.35 -18.46 17.13
N ALA A 314 21.52 -17.95 16.73
CA ALA A 314 22.03 -16.67 17.24
C ALA A 314 21.12 -15.50 16.83
N ILE A 315 20.74 -15.44 15.54
CA ILE A 315 19.85 -14.38 15.03
C ILE A 315 18.43 -14.51 15.62
N GLU A 316 17.89 -15.73 15.71
CA GLU A 316 16.59 -15.98 16.34
C GLU A 316 16.57 -15.56 17.81
N ALA A 317 17.67 -15.74 18.54
CA ALA A 317 17.80 -15.29 19.93
C ALA A 317 17.79 -13.76 20.04
N GLU A 318 18.46 -13.03 19.14
CA GLU A 318 18.41 -11.56 19.11
C GLU A 318 17.01 -11.04 18.76
N VAL A 319 16.30 -11.69 17.84
CA VAL A 319 14.89 -11.37 17.53
C VAL A 319 14.01 -11.59 18.76
N ALA A 320 14.16 -12.71 19.46
CA ALA A 320 13.41 -12.98 20.69
C ALA A 320 13.73 -11.95 21.79
N ALA A 321 15.02 -11.61 21.97
CA ALA A 321 15.45 -10.60 22.92
C ALA A 321 14.88 -9.22 22.60
N ALA A 322 14.75 -8.84 21.33
CA ALA A 322 14.12 -7.58 20.93
C ALA A 322 12.64 -7.53 21.32
N TYR A 323 11.89 -8.63 21.20
CA TYR A 323 10.51 -8.68 21.68
C TYR A 323 10.38 -8.67 23.21
N GLU A 324 11.30 -9.34 23.92
CA GLU A 324 11.30 -9.38 25.39
C GLU A 324 11.70 -8.03 26.00
N THR A 325 12.67 -7.35 25.39
CA THR A 325 13.25 -6.12 25.92
C THR A 325 12.71 -4.86 25.26
N GLY A 326 12.03 -4.94 24.12
CA GLY A 326 11.43 -3.82 23.40
C GLY A 326 10.03 -3.44 23.92
N PRO A 327 9.34 -2.50 23.25
CA PRO A 327 7.90 -2.33 23.43
C PRO A 327 7.14 -3.56 22.91
N ALA A 328 5.95 -3.80 23.45
CA ALA A 328 5.01 -4.69 22.78
C ALA A 328 4.65 -4.12 21.39
N ILE A 329 4.34 -5.00 20.44
CA ILE A 329 4.06 -4.63 19.05
C ILE A 329 2.63 -5.02 18.68
N ALA A 330 1.99 -4.22 17.82
CA ALA A 330 0.68 -4.58 17.28
C ALA A 330 0.75 -5.87 16.43
N MET A 331 -0.28 -6.72 16.57
CA MET A 331 -0.41 -7.99 15.88
C MET A 331 -1.38 -7.90 14.71
N VAL A 332 -1.01 -8.54 13.60
CA VAL A 332 -1.91 -8.84 12.48
C VAL A 332 -2.69 -10.13 12.77
N ASP A 333 -1.99 -11.15 13.26
CA ASP A 333 -2.54 -12.43 13.68
C ASP A 333 -1.74 -12.93 14.90
N SER A 334 -2.28 -12.72 16.11
CA SER A 334 -1.60 -13.06 17.37
C SER A 334 -1.40 -14.57 17.53
N ASP A 335 -2.34 -15.39 17.07
CA ASP A 335 -2.26 -16.86 17.19
C ASP A 335 -1.12 -17.46 16.36
N LYS A 336 -0.73 -16.75 15.28
CA LYS A 336 0.40 -17.12 14.41
C LYS A 336 1.67 -16.33 14.67
N GLY A 337 1.66 -15.40 15.63
CA GLY A 337 2.80 -14.53 15.89
C GLY A 337 3.10 -13.52 14.79
N ILE A 338 2.14 -13.24 13.89
CA ILE A 338 2.33 -12.27 12.79
C ILE A 338 2.15 -10.85 13.34
N THR A 339 3.26 -10.13 13.40
CA THR A 339 3.34 -8.74 13.90
C THR A 339 3.15 -7.72 12.77
N ASN A 340 2.92 -6.46 13.14
CA ASN A 340 2.86 -5.32 12.23
C ASN A 340 4.14 -5.15 11.37
N LEU A 341 5.29 -5.68 11.81
CA LEU A 341 6.55 -5.62 11.07
C LEU A 341 6.83 -6.85 10.20
N HIS A 342 5.90 -7.82 10.11
CA HIS A 342 6.09 -9.03 9.31
C HIS A 342 6.09 -8.75 7.80
N VAL A 343 5.05 -8.08 7.30
CA VAL A 343 4.88 -7.78 5.87
C VAL A 343 4.39 -6.32 5.71
N PRO A 344 5.03 -5.50 4.85
CA PRO A 344 4.72 -4.09 4.72
C PRO A 344 3.30 -3.79 4.18
N SER A 345 2.65 -4.76 3.55
CA SER A 345 1.31 -4.63 3.00
C SER A 345 0.18 -5.00 3.96
N ASP A 346 0.46 -5.54 5.14
CA ASP A 346 -0.57 -6.06 6.04
C ASP A 346 -1.33 -4.94 6.76
N VAL A 347 -0.63 -3.88 7.17
CA VAL A 347 -1.19 -2.75 7.93
C VAL A 347 -1.15 -1.49 7.07
N ILE A 348 -2.25 -1.27 6.35
CA ILE A 348 -2.39 -0.15 5.41
C ILE A 348 -3.06 1.04 6.10
N VAL A 349 -2.44 2.21 6.11
CA VAL A 349 -2.83 3.37 6.92
C VAL A 349 -4.30 3.80 6.77
N ASP A 350 -4.84 3.79 5.55
CA ASP A 350 -6.21 4.22 5.27
C ASP A 350 -7.29 3.23 5.74
N ALA A 351 -6.92 1.98 5.99
CA ALA A 351 -7.80 0.96 6.57
C ALA A 351 -7.54 0.76 8.08
N SER A 352 -6.27 0.70 8.47
CA SER A 352 -5.83 0.38 9.83
C SER A 352 -6.13 1.51 10.83
N MET A 353 -5.92 2.78 10.45
CA MET A 353 -6.20 3.90 11.36
C MET A 353 -7.69 4.01 11.69
N PRO A 354 -8.64 3.98 10.72
CA PRO A 354 -10.07 3.94 11.05
C PRO A 354 -10.48 2.70 11.85
N ALA A 355 -9.88 1.53 11.59
CA ALA A 355 -10.16 0.31 12.34
C ALA A 355 -9.75 0.45 13.82
N MET A 356 -8.54 0.95 14.08
CA MET A 356 -8.01 1.23 15.42
C MET A 356 -8.87 2.28 16.13
N ILE A 357 -9.21 3.39 15.46
CA ILE A 357 -10.05 4.45 16.04
C ILE A 357 -11.44 3.93 16.42
N ARG A 358 -12.06 3.12 15.54
CA ARG A 358 -13.35 2.48 15.82
C ARG A 358 -13.27 1.50 16.99
N ALA A 359 -12.13 0.84 17.17
CA ALA A 359 -11.87 -0.15 18.21
C ALA A 359 -11.33 0.49 19.50
N SER A 360 -11.97 1.56 19.97
CA SER A 360 -11.59 2.26 21.22
C SER A 360 -10.20 2.91 21.20
N GLY A 361 -9.59 3.11 20.02
CA GLY A 361 -8.21 3.56 19.92
C GLY A 361 -7.19 2.44 20.12
N GLN A 362 -7.57 1.17 19.95
CA GLN A 362 -6.74 0.03 20.36
C GLN A 362 -6.43 -0.91 19.19
N MET A 363 -5.30 -1.61 19.31
CA MET A 363 -4.88 -2.70 18.43
C MET A 363 -4.65 -3.98 19.24
N TRP A 364 -4.43 -5.10 18.56
CA TRP A 364 -4.25 -6.41 19.19
C TRP A 364 -2.81 -6.61 19.64
N ASN A 365 -2.63 -7.06 20.89
CA ASN A 365 -1.33 -7.43 21.44
C ASN A 365 -1.03 -8.93 21.24
N ALA A 366 0.14 -9.40 21.70
CA ALA A 366 0.58 -10.79 21.54
C ALA A 366 -0.35 -11.81 22.23
N GLU A 367 -1.05 -11.41 23.29
CA GLU A 367 -2.03 -12.25 23.99
C GLU A 367 -3.43 -12.25 23.35
N GLY A 368 -3.60 -11.58 22.20
CA GLY A 368 -4.88 -11.49 21.51
C GLY A 368 -5.89 -10.57 22.20
N ASN A 369 -5.41 -9.58 22.97
CA ASN A 369 -6.23 -8.57 23.64
C ASN A 369 -6.04 -7.17 23.01
N GLN A 370 -7.07 -6.33 23.13
CA GLN A 370 -6.97 -4.93 22.71
C GLN A 370 -6.15 -4.10 23.71
N GLN A 371 -5.26 -3.27 23.21
CA GLN A 371 -4.40 -2.39 24.00
C GLN A 371 -4.16 -1.05 23.27
N ASP A 372 -3.99 0.01 24.05
CA ASP A 372 -3.62 1.35 23.55
C ASP A 372 -2.30 1.31 22.79
N THR A 373 -2.16 2.17 21.78
CA THR A 373 -1.06 2.10 20.82
C THR A 373 -0.44 3.46 20.49
N LEU A 374 0.87 3.46 20.25
CA LEU A 374 1.59 4.56 19.62
C LEU A 374 1.57 4.33 18.10
N ALA A 375 0.65 5.00 17.41
CA ALA A 375 0.44 4.86 15.97
C ALA A 375 1.45 5.71 15.19
N VAL A 376 2.53 5.10 14.73
CA VAL A 376 3.61 5.78 14.01
C VAL A 376 3.22 6.00 12.54
N ILE A 377 3.14 7.27 12.15
CA ILE A 377 2.99 7.75 10.78
C ILE A 377 4.12 8.74 10.54
N PRO A 378 5.26 8.31 9.95
CA PRO A 378 6.48 9.12 9.94
C PRO A 378 6.30 10.50 9.32
N ASP A 379 5.75 10.57 8.12
CA ASP A 379 5.49 11.85 7.45
C ASP A 379 4.28 12.60 8.03
N SER A 380 4.39 13.91 8.12
CA SER A 380 3.40 14.76 8.78
C SER A 380 2.38 15.44 7.85
N CYS A 381 2.36 15.15 6.54
CA CYS A 381 1.35 15.68 5.61
C CYS A 381 -0.07 15.31 6.06
N TYR A 382 -0.27 14.05 6.42
CA TYR A 382 -1.60 13.48 6.69
C TYR A 382 -1.81 13.00 8.12
N SER A 383 -0.75 12.84 8.91
CA SER A 383 -0.82 12.22 10.24
C SER A 383 -1.73 13.00 11.22
N GLY A 384 -1.71 14.34 11.14
CA GLY A 384 -2.44 15.21 12.05
C GLY A 384 -3.96 15.04 12.02
N ILE A 385 -4.55 14.61 10.89
CA ILE A 385 -6.01 14.39 10.80
C ILE A 385 -6.46 13.25 11.70
N TYR A 386 -5.62 12.22 11.86
CA TYR A 386 -5.92 11.08 12.71
C TYR A 386 -5.80 11.44 14.18
N GLU A 387 -4.78 12.23 14.54
CA GLU A 387 -4.61 12.73 15.91
C GLU A 387 -5.82 13.58 16.34
N VAL A 388 -6.32 14.46 15.47
CA VAL A 388 -7.53 15.24 15.76
C VAL A 388 -8.73 14.34 16.06
N VAL A 389 -8.92 13.25 15.31
CA VAL A 389 -10.04 12.32 15.55
C VAL A 389 -9.84 11.52 16.84
N ILE A 390 -8.60 11.14 17.16
CA ILE A 390 -8.28 10.46 18.42
C ILE A 390 -8.58 11.38 19.61
N GLU A 391 -8.13 12.62 19.57
CA GLU A 391 -8.39 13.59 20.64
C GLU A 391 -9.88 13.92 20.78
N ASP A 392 -10.61 14.07 19.66
CA ASP A 392 -12.07 14.24 19.67
C ASP A 392 -12.78 13.05 20.34
N CYS A 393 -12.36 11.82 20.03
CA CYS A 393 -12.94 10.62 20.63
C CYS A 393 -12.58 10.49 22.12
N LYS A 394 -11.39 10.93 22.56
CA LYS A 394 -11.03 10.98 23.99
C LYS A 394 -11.89 12.00 24.74
N GLU A 395 -12.15 13.16 24.15
CA GLU A 395 -12.93 14.23 24.78
C GLU A 395 -14.44 13.95 24.78
N HIS A 396 -14.96 13.40 23.69
CA HIS A 396 -16.41 13.30 23.43
C HIS A 396 -16.94 11.86 23.42
N GLY A 397 -16.07 10.87 23.55
CA GLY A 397 -16.43 9.46 23.43
C GLY A 397 -16.53 9.02 21.97
N ALA A 398 -16.93 7.76 21.76
CA ALA A 398 -17.08 7.20 20.42
C ALA A 398 -18.20 7.87 19.61
N PHE A 399 -18.03 7.97 18.30
CA PHE A 399 -19.11 8.41 17.40
C PHE A 399 -20.35 7.51 17.52
N ASP A 400 -21.54 8.12 17.41
CA ASP A 400 -22.83 7.42 17.40
C ASP A 400 -23.40 7.30 15.96
N PRO A 401 -23.39 6.10 15.34
CA PRO A 401 -23.91 5.91 13.99
C PRO A 401 -25.40 6.25 13.83
N SER A 402 -26.18 6.21 14.91
CA SER A 402 -27.62 6.48 14.90
C SER A 402 -27.96 7.97 14.71
N THR A 403 -27.06 8.85 15.14
CA THR A 403 -27.28 10.30 15.13
C THR A 403 -26.26 11.07 14.29
N MET A 404 -25.04 10.56 14.11
CA MET A 404 -23.97 11.30 13.42
C MET A 404 -24.36 11.70 11.99
N GLY A 405 -23.77 12.82 11.55
CA GLY A 405 -23.89 13.34 10.19
C GLY A 405 -23.24 12.44 9.13
N SER A 406 -22.84 13.06 8.01
CA SER A 406 -22.06 12.38 6.97
C SER A 406 -21.09 13.36 6.36
N VAL A 407 -19.86 12.91 6.12
CA VAL A 407 -18.81 13.68 5.44
C VAL A 407 -18.57 13.03 4.07
N PRO A 408 -19.14 13.57 2.97
CA PRO A 408 -18.80 13.13 1.62
C PRO A 408 -17.41 13.66 1.22
N ASN A 409 -16.83 13.09 0.16
CA ASN A 409 -15.52 13.48 -0.35
C ASN A 409 -15.59 13.81 -1.85
N VAL A 410 -15.08 14.99 -2.21
CA VAL A 410 -14.73 15.34 -3.59
C VAL A 410 -13.21 15.33 -3.68
N GLY A 411 -12.64 14.32 -4.36
CA GLY A 411 -11.21 14.07 -4.36
C GLY A 411 -10.56 14.41 -5.70
N LEU A 412 -9.45 15.14 -5.66
CA LEU A 412 -8.54 15.30 -6.80
C LEU A 412 -7.82 13.96 -7.04
N MET A 413 -7.92 13.43 -8.25
CA MET A 413 -7.21 12.17 -8.59
C MET A 413 -7.01 11.96 -10.10
N ALA A 414 -7.61 12.80 -10.95
CA ALA A 414 -7.51 12.66 -12.39
C ALA A 414 -6.05 12.68 -12.84
N GLN A 415 -5.71 11.87 -13.86
CA GLN A 415 -4.38 11.87 -14.50
C GLN A 415 -3.22 11.62 -13.52
N LYS A 416 -3.44 10.80 -12.49
CA LYS A 416 -2.42 10.45 -11.47
C LYS A 416 -1.94 11.67 -10.67
N ALA A 417 -2.87 12.56 -10.32
CA ALA A 417 -2.55 13.74 -9.52
C ALA A 417 -1.76 13.43 -8.24
N GLU A 418 -0.84 14.34 -7.89
CA GLU A 418 -0.08 14.34 -6.64
C GLU A 418 0.76 13.06 -6.45
N GLU A 419 0.82 12.47 -5.24
CA GLU A 419 1.71 11.34 -4.93
C GLU A 419 1.37 10.05 -5.70
N TYR A 420 0.15 9.94 -6.25
CA TYR A 420 -0.22 8.80 -7.10
C TYR A 420 0.56 8.75 -8.42
N GLY A 421 1.17 9.87 -8.83
CA GLY A 421 2.01 9.99 -10.02
C GLY A 421 3.52 10.00 -9.74
N SER A 422 3.95 9.93 -8.47
CA SER A 422 5.34 10.22 -8.08
C SER A 422 6.29 9.01 -8.07
N HIS A 423 5.85 7.84 -8.55
CA HIS A 423 6.60 6.58 -8.45
C HIS A 423 7.77 6.43 -9.42
#